data_AF-A0A6M0ACJ6-F1
#
_entry.id   AF-A0A6M0ACJ6-F1
#
_cell.length_a   1.000
_cell.length_b   1.000
_cell.length_c   1.000
_cell.angle_alpha   90.00
_cell.angle_beta   90.00
_cell.angle_gamma   90.00
#
_symmetry.space_group_name_H-M   'P 1'
#
loop_
_entity.id
_entity.type
_entity.pdbx_description
1 polymer ?
#
loop_
_entity_poly.entity_id
_entity_poly.type
_entity_poly.pdbx_seq_one_letter_code
_entity_poly.pdbx_strand_id
1 'polypeptide(L)' 'PIRIERDLMGLLPQEDWENWSIRLIYHGRAICKARKPDCDACVLADLCTSADLAEATTTTNDYYNR' A
#
# COMPACT_ATOMS: atom_id res chain seq x y z
N PRO A 1 3.05 8.16 -14.90
CA PRO A 1 3.70 6.83 -14.76
C PRO A 1 5.20 6.90 -14.41
N ILE A 2 6.00 7.66 -15.16
CA ILE A 2 7.49 7.61 -15.10
C ILE A 2 8.11 7.95 -13.73
N ARG A 3 7.45 8.78 -12.91
CA ARG A 3 7.95 9.13 -11.57
C ARG A 3 7.83 7.95 -10.61
N ILE A 4 6.60 7.44 -10.44
CA ILE A 4 6.32 6.34 -9.51
C ILE A 4 7.05 5.05 -9.92
N GLU A 5 7.18 4.78 -11.23
CA GLU A 5 7.90 3.61 -11.73
C GLU A 5 9.39 3.65 -11.35
N ARG A 6 10.07 4.81 -11.51
CA ARG A 6 11.47 4.95 -11.10
C ARG A 6 11.66 4.79 -9.60
N ASP A 7 10.76 5.36 -8.81
CA ASP A 7 10.84 5.27 -7.35
C ASP A 7 10.72 3.79 -6.92
N LEU A 8 9.80 3.03 -7.53
CA LEU A 8 9.63 1.60 -7.26
C LEU A 8 10.81 0.74 -7.71
N MET A 9 11.40 1.03 -8.87
CA MET A 9 12.61 0.35 -9.35
C MET A 9 13.80 0.50 -8.39
N GLY A 10 13.86 1.59 -7.63
CA GLY A 10 14.88 1.82 -6.60
C GLY A 10 14.59 1.11 -5.26
N LEU A 11 13.34 0.72 -5.01
CA LEU A 11 12.90 0.10 -3.76
C LEU A 11 12.75 -1.42 -3.85
N LEU A 12 12.47 -1.95 -5.04
CA LEU A 12 12.14 -3.37 -5.26
C LEU A 12 13.22 -4.07 -6.10
N PRO A 13 13.59 -5.32 -5.76
CA PRO A 13 14.39 -6.17 -6.65
C PRO A 13 13.75 -6.30 -8.03
N GLN A 14 14.56 -6.30 -9.08
CA GLN A 14 14.07 -6.32 -10.47
C GLN A 14 13.21 -7.55 -10.79
N GLU A 15 13.52 -8.70 -10.19
CA GLU A 15 12.76 -9.95 -10.34
C GLU A 15 11.31 -9.85 -9.84
N ASP A 16 11.01 -8.90 -8.95
CA ASP A 16 9.69 -8.74 -8.36
C ASP A 16 8.81 -7.69 -9.06
N TRP A 17 9.33 -6.90 -10.01
CA TRP A 17 8.61 -5.76 -10.57
C TRP A 17 7.26 -6.15 -11.20
N GLU A 18 7.23 -7.23 -11.99
CA GLU A 18 6.00 -7.71 -12.62
C GLU A 18 4.99 -8.17 -11.56
N ASN A 19 5.41 -9.07 -10.68
CA ASN A 19 4.55 -9.62 -9.63
C ASN A 19 4.01 -8.51 -8.70
N TRP A 20 4.83 -7.53 -8.37
CA TRP A 20 4.44 -6.41 -7.54
C TRP A 20 3.38 -5.53 -8.20
N SER A 21 3.54 -5.22 -9.48
CA SER A 21 2.53 -4.47 -10.25
C SER A 21 1.18 -5.19 -10.32
N ILE A 22 1.20 -6.51 -10.50
CA ILE A 22 0.01 -7.35 -10.53
C ILE A 22 -0.68 -7.37 -9.16
N ARG A 23 0.08 -7.49 -8.07
CA ARG A 23 -0.44 -7.42 -6.70
C ARG A 23 -1.16 -6.10 -6.43
N LEU A 24 -0.58 -4.97 -6.85
CA LEU A 24 -1.23 -3.67 -6.73
C LEU A 24 -2.54 -3.59 -7.53
N ILE A 25 -2.55 -4.09 -8.76
CA ILE A 25 -3.75 -4.09 -9.60
C ILE A 25 -4.86 -4.90 -8.93
N TYR A 26 -4.55 -6.10 -8.42
CA TYR A 26 -5.54 -6.93 -7.71
C TYR A 26 -6.01 -6.26 -6.43
N HIS A 27 -5.10 -5.71 -5.63
CA HIS A 27 -5.46 -5.04 -4.39
C HIS A 27 -6.35 -3.81 -4.64
N GLY A 28 -6.02 -2.96 -5.61
CA GLY A 28 -6.83 -1.79 -5.98
C GLY A 28 -8.21 -2.15 -6.51
N ARG A 29 -8.35 -3.30 -7.19
CA ARG A 29 -9.64 -3.78 -7.70
C ARG A 29 -10.50 -4.44 -6.62
N ALA A 30 -9.88 -5.21 -5.72
CA ALA A 30 -10.59 -5.97 -4.70
C ALA A 30 -10.89 -5.15 -3.43
N ILE A 31 -9.91 -4.38 -2.94
CA ILE A 31 -9.91 -3.72 -1.63
C ILE A 31 -9.83 -2.19 -1.78
N CYS A 32 -8.74 -1.65 -2.31
CA CYS A 32 -8.46 -0.20 -2.36
C CYS A 32 -9.12 0.50 -3.56
N LYS A 33 -10.45 0.36 -3.68
CA LYS A 33 -11.25 0.90 -4.78
C LYS A 33 -11.28 2.43 -4.75
N ALA A 34 -11.11 3.08 -5.91
CA ALA A 34 -10.92 4.52 -6.04
C ALA A 34 -12.01 5.44 -5.42
N ARG A 35 -13.24 4.94 -5.23
CA ARG A 35 -14.36 5.76 -4.70
C ARG A 35 -14.82 5.34 -3.30
N LYS A 36 -14.68 4.06 -2.96
CA LYS A 36 -15.13 3.50 -1.68
C LYS A 36 -14.23 2.29 -1.36
N PRO A 37 -13.01 2.53 -0.84
CA PRO A 37 -12.11 1.46 -0.45
C PRO A 37 -12.67 0.70 0.74
N ASP A 38 -12.33 -0.59 0.85
CA ASP A 38 -12.70 -1.43 1.99
C ASP A 38 -11.55 -1.43 3.01
N CYS A 39 -11.33 -0.27 3.65
CA CYS A 39 -10.20 -0.05 4.56
C CYS A 39 -10.23 -0.99 5.77
N ASP A 40 -11.41 -1.33 6.28
CA ASP A 40 -11.56 -2.26 7.42
C ASP A 40 -11.03 -3.67 7.11
N ALA A 41 -11.13 -4.09 5.85
CA ALA A 41 -10.61 -5.37 5.37
C ALA A 41 -9.16 -5.28 4.83
N CYS A 42 -8.55 -4.09 4.81
CA CYS A 42 -7.24 -3.87 4.23
C CYS A 42 -6.13 -4.20 5.24
N VAL A 43 -5.30 -5.19 4.92
CA VAL A 43 -4.14 -5.58 5.76
C VAL A 43 -3.04 -4.52 5.87
N LEU A 44 -3.14 -3.44 5.09
CA LEU A 44 -2.21 -2.30 5.11
C LEU A 44 -2.83 -1.08 5.80
N ALA A 45 -4.04 -1.18 6.36
CA ALA A 45 -4.77 -0.03 6.87
C ALA A 45 -4.07 0.67 8.04
N ASP A 46 -3.34 -0.09 8.86
CA ASP A 46 -2.49 0.40 9.95
C ASP A 46 -1.29 1.23 9.47
N LEU A 47 -0.78 0.94 8.26
CA LEU A 47 0.32 1.68 7.62
C LEU A 47 -0.16 2.77 6.66
N CYS A 48 -1.43 2.78 6.30
CA CYS A 48 -1.98 3.63 5.26
C CYS A 48 -2.48 4.97 5.82
N THR A 49 -1.80 6.07 5.51
CA THR A 49 -2.20 7.43 5.91
C THR A 49 -3.56 7.85 5.33
N SER A 50 -4.02 7.18 4.26
CA SER A 50 -5.29 7.47 3.59
C SER A 50 -6.43 6.52 4.00
N ALA A 51 -6.23 5.68 5.01
CA ALA A 51 -7.27 4.76 5.45
C ALA A 51 -8.41 5.55 6.12
N ASP A 52 -9.64 5.30 5.68
CA ASP A 52 -10.85 5.88 6.28
C ASP A 52 -11.28 5.11 7.53
N LEU A 53 -10.34 4.85 8.45
CA LEU A 53 -10.63 4.26 9.76
C LEU A 53 -11.10 5.37 10.69
N ALA A 54 -12.24 5.18 11.35
CA ALA A 54 -12.88 6.22 12.16
C ALA A 54 -12.03 6.74 13.33
N GLU A 55 -10.94 6.07 13.71
CA GLU A 55 -9.96 6.52 14.73
C GLU A 55 -8.68 5.67 14.61
N ALA A 56 -7.65 6.17 13.91
CA ALA A 56 -6.30 5.61 14.01
C ALA A 56 -5.46 6.57 14.87
N THR A 57 -5.51 6.35 16.18
CA THR A 57 -4.73 7.10 17.16
C THR A 57 -3.24 6.83 16.95
N THR A 58 -2.50 7.93 16.95
CA THR A 58 -1.04 8.03 16.93
C THR A 58 -0.38 7.07 17.91
N THR A 59 0.39 6.09 17.44
CA THR A 59 1.52 5.52 18.20
C THR A 59 2.59 5.00 17.24
N THR A 60 3.59 5.86 17.01
CA THR A 60 5.01 5.57 16.75
C THR A 60 5.41 4.27 16.03
N ASN A 61 5.79 4.43 14.78
CA ASN A 61 7.05 3.98 14.16
C ASN A 61 8.01 3.12 15.03
N ASP A 62 7.69 1.84 15.21
CA ASP A 62 8.63 0.83 15.77
C ASP A 62 8.87 -0.37 14.83
N TYR A 63 8.20 -0.45 13.67
CA TYR A 63 8.23 -1.66 12.83
C TYR A 63 9.45 -1.78 11.90
N TYR A 64 10.19 -0.69 11.65
CA TYR A 64 11.36 -0.69 10.73
C TYR A 64 12.72 -0.94 11.42
N ASN A 65 12.74 -1.19 12.74
CA ASN A 65 13.94 -1.55 13.50
C ASN A 65 13.86 -3.00 14.04
N ARG A 66 13.54 -3.96 13.15
CA ARG A 66 13.72 -5.38 13.40
C ARG A 66 14.30 -6.10 12.19
#